data_AF-A0A961SRQ5-F1
#
_entry.id   AF-A0A961SRQ5-F1
#
_cell.length_a   1.000
_cell.length_b   1.000
_cell.length_c   1.000
_cell.angle_alpha   90.00
_cell.angle_beta   90.00
_cell.angle_gamma   90.00
#
_symmetry.space_group_name_H-M   'P 1'
#
loop_
_entity.id
_entity.type
_entity.pdbx_description
1 polymer ?
#
loop_
_entity_poly.entity_id
_entity_poly.type
_entity_poly.pdbx_seq_one_letter_code
_entity_poly.pdbx_strand_id
1 'polypeptide(L)'
;MPNLLVKPEGANGRVTHVTPDNAGWTYVGFDLHRMKPGESASGETGDREVCLVWISGKGKASAAGQDFGSVGERMNPFEGAPHALYVPAG
;
A
#
# COMPACT_ATOMS: atom_id res chain seq x y z
N MET A 1 -17.26 0.81 -23.97
CA MET A 1 -15.82 0.52 -23.74
C MET A 1 -15.64 0.31 -22.26
N PRO A 2 -14.97 -0.76 -21.80
CA PRO A 2 -14.75 -0.97 -20.37
C PRO A 2 -13.81 0.13 -19.84
N ASN A 3 -14.15 0.73 -18.71
CA ASN A 3 -13.36 1.77 -18.05
C ASN A 3 -12.38 1.13 -17.07
N LEU A 4 -11.27 0.58 -17.60
CA LEU A 4 -10.30 -0.21 -16.82
C LEU A 4 -9.08 0.61 -16.35
N LEU A 5 -8.89 1.81 -16.90
CA LEU A 5 -7.73 2.64 -16.60
C LEU A 5 -8.03 3.56 -15.41
N VAL A 6 -7.41 3.28 -14.27
CA VAL A 6 -7.39 4.20 -13.13
C VAL A 6 -6.11 5.04 -13.21
N LYS A 7 -6.26 6.35 -13.38
CA LYS A 7 -5.14 7.30 -13.35
C LYS A 7 -4.90 7.77 -11.91
N PRO A 8 -3.65 8.12 -11.55
CA PRO A 8 -3.37 8.69 -10.23
C PRO A 8 -4.15 9.98 -9.98
N GLU A 9 -4.71 10.13 -8.77
CA GLU A 9 -5.45 11.32 -8.33
C GLU A 9 -4.52 12.47 -7.91
N GLY A 10 -3.22 12.21 -7.76
CA GLY A 10 -2.23 13.21 -7.35
C GLY A 10 -0.80 12.68 -7.33
N ALA A 11 0.11 13.47 -6.75
CA ALA A 11 1.54 13.16 -6.66
C ALA A 11 2.04 12.81 -5.25
N ASN A 12 1.23 13.03 -4.21
CA ASN A 12 1.54 12.79 -2.79
C ASN A 12 0.31 12.25 -2.06
N GLY A 13 0.51 11.53 -0.95
CA GLY A 13 -0.57 10.86 -0.22
C GLY A 13 -1.03 9.57 -0.89
N ARG A 14 -2.31 9.20 -0.71
CA ARG A 14 -2.93 8.09 -1.43
C ARG A 14 -3.25 8.52 -2.85
N VAL A 15 -2.46 8.07 -3.82
CA VAL A 15 -2.56 8.53 -5.22
C VAL A 15 -3.38 7.58 -6.08
N THR A 16 -3.60 6.34 -5.64
CA THR A 16 -4.51 5.37 -6.29
C THR A 16 -5.33 4.69 -5.21
N HIS A 17 -6.64 4.56 -5.43
CA HIS A 17 -7.56 3.88 -4.51
C HIS A 17 -8.57 3.03 -5.30
N VAL A 18 -8.40 1.72 -5.25
CA VAL A 18 -9.28 0.75 -5.90
C VAL A 18 -9.91 -0.14 -4.84
N THR A 19 -11.22 -0.27 -4.86
CA THR A 19 -12.00 -1.12 -3.98
C THR A 19 -12.89 -2.05 -4.81
N PRO A 20 -13.34 -3.19 -4.25
CA PRO A 20 -14.37 -4.01 -4.88
C PRO A 20 -15.58 -3.18 -5.36
N ASP A 21 -16.04 -2.23 -4.53
CA ASP A 21 -17.20 -1.40 -4.81
C ASP A 21 -17.00 -0.48 -6.02
N ASN A 22 -15.84 0.17 -6.13
CA ASN A 22 -15.58 1.10 -7.23
C ASN A 22 -15.12 0.40 -8.52
N ALA A 23 -14.55 -0.79 -8.42
CA ALA A 23 -14.09 -1.59 -9.54
C ALA A 23 -15.18 -2.50 -10.12
N GLY A 24 -16.24 -2.77 -9.37
CA GLY A 24 -17.33 -3.66 -9.78
C GLY A 24 -16.94 -5.14 -9.80
N TRP A 25 -15.94 -5.54 -9.02
CA TRP A 25 -15.53 -6.94 -8.83
C TRP A 25 -15.60 -7.34 -7.36
N THR A 26 -15.35 -8.61 -7.04
CA THR A 26 -15.66 -9.15 -5.71
C THR A 26 -14.55 -9.00 -4.67
N TYR A 27 -13.26 -9.11 -5.05
CA TYR A 27 -12.21 -9.42 -4.06
C TYR A 27 -11.14 -8.36 -3.89
N VAL A 28 -10.51 -7.92 -4.98
CA VAL A 28 -9.23 -7.20 -4.89
C VAL A 28 -9.43 -5.73 -4.51
N GLY A 29 -8.69 -5.28 -3.50
CA GLY A 29 -8.46 -3.85 -3.25
C GLY A 29 -7.02 -3.49 -3.58
N PHE A 30 -6.77 -2.24 -3.95
CA PHE A 30 -5.42 -1.75 -4.19
C PHE A 30 -5.29 -0.27 -3.84
N ASP A 31 -4.34 0.03 -2.96
CA ASP A 31 -3.95 1.40 -2.62
C ASP A 31 -2.48 1.63 -2.97
N LEU A 32 -2.19 2.81 -3.52
CA LEU A 32 -0.81 3.27 -3.71
C LEU A 32 -0.60 4.58 -2.98
N HIS A 33 0.36 4.58 -2.06
CA HIS A 33 0.77 5.76 -1.31
C HIS A 33 2.12 6.27 -1.80
N ARG A 34 2.22 7.58 -2.05
CA ARG A 34 3.47 8.31 -2.24
C ARG A 34 3.67 9.22 -1.05
N MET A 35 4.78 9.05 -0.33
CA MET A 35 5.01 9.75 0.92
C MET A 35 6.38 10.42 0.92
N LYS A 36 6.46 11.57 1.55
CA LYS A 36 7.72 12.25 1.89
C LYS A 36 8.29 11.74 3.21
N PRO A 37 9.59 11.92 3.47
CA PRO A 37 10.17 11.62 4.78
C PRO A 37 9.39 12.33 5.90
N GLY A 38 8.99 11.57 6.92
CA GLY A 38 8.24 12.07 8.07
C GLY A 38 6.71 11.99 7.95
N GLU A 39 6.17 11.72 6.75
CA GLU A 39 4.73 11.47 6.59
C GLU A 39 4.36 10.05 7.06
N SER A 40 3.08 9.86 7.41
CA SER A 40 2.53 8.59 7.88
C SER A 40 1.20 8.30 7.21
N ALA A 41 0.95 7.02 6.93
CA ALA A 41 -0.33 6.50 6.49
C ALA A 41 -0.78 5.41 7.46
N SER A 42 -2.07 5.36 7.77
CA SER A 42 -2.67 4.35 8.63
C SER A 42 -4.10 4.07 8.16
N GLY A 43 -4.63 2.92 8.53
CA GLY A 43 -5.99 2.52 8.21
C GLY A 43 -6.35 1.22 8.90
N GLU A 44 -7.65 0.98 9.02
CA GLU A 44 -8.19 -0.29 9.51
C GLU A 44 -8.42 -1.23 8.32
N THR A 45 -7.94 -2.46 8.45
CA THR A 45 -8.08 -3.49 7.41
C THR A 45 -9.33 -4.34 7.61
N GLY A 46 -9.84 -4.41 8.85
CA GLY A 46 -10.99 -5.22 9.24
C GLY A 46 -10.84 -6.66 8.79
N ASP A 47 -11.89 -7.21 8.19
CA ASP A 47 -11.95 -8.60 7.71
C ASP A 47 -11.07 -8.87 6.46
N ARG A 48 -10.26 -7.89 6.01
CA ARG A 48 -9.36 -8.05 4.85
C ARG A 48 -7.93 -8.24 5.31
N GLU A 49 -7.28 -9.28 4.79
CA GLU A 49 -5.83 -9.37 4.82
C GLU A 49 -5.21 -8.33 3.88
N VAL A 50 -4.02 -7.83 4.22
CA VAL A 50 -3.30 -6.83 3.44
C VAL A 50 -1.83 -7.21 3.30
N CYS A 51 -1.29 -7.05 2.10
CA CYS A 51 0.15 -7.11 1.84
C CYS A 51 0.66 -5.69 1.59
N LEU A 52 1.37 -5.13 2.57
CA LEU A 52 2.02 -3.83 2.45
C LEU A 52 3.36 -4.01 1.73
N VAL A 53 3.54 -3.36 0.57
CA VAL A 53 4.75 -3.52 -0.25
C VAL A 53 5.49 -2.18 -0.35
N TRP A 54 6.76 -2.18 0.05
CA TRP A 54 7.65 -1.04 -0.16
C TRP A 54 8.15 -1.04 -1.60
N ILE A 55 7.44 -0.33 -2.47
CA ILE A 55 7.82 -0.19 -3.89
C ILE A 55 9.19 0.50 -4.00
N SER A 56 9.42 1.55 -3.23
CA SER A 56 10.72 2.19 -3.04
C SER A 56 10.78 2.94 -1.71
N GLY A 57 11.99 3.16 -1.21
CA GLY A 57 12.25 3.85 0.04
C GLY A 57 12.19 2.95 1.27
N LYS A 58 12.24 3.59 2.43
CA LYS A 58 12.25 2.95 3.75
C LYS A 58 11.43 3.75 4.75
N GLY A 59 10.83 3.07 5.71
CA GLY A 59 10.02 3.69 6.76
C GLY A 59 9.80 2.75 7.93
N LYS A 60 9.22 3.26 9.00
CA LYS A 60 8.80 2.41 10.13
C LYS A 60 7.44 1.79 9.84
N ALA A 61 7.24 0.54 10.25
CA ALA A 61 5.98 -0.17 10.07
C ALA A 61 5.47 -0.76 11.39
N SER A 62 4.18 -0.60 11.65
CA SER A 62 3.48 -1.32 12.70
C SER A 62 2.11 -1.78 12.17
N ALA A 63 1.68 -2.97 12.61
CA ALA A 63 0.39 -3.55 12.25
C ALA A 63 -0.04 -4.56 13.32
N ALA A 64 -1.34 -4.71 13.55
CA ALA A 64 -1.90 -5.66 14.53
C ALA A 64 -1.27 -5.56 15.94
N GLY A 65 -0.95 -4.33 16.40
CA GLY A 65 -0.31 -4.09 17.69
C GLY A 65 1.18 -4.45 17.76
N GLN A 66 1.79 -4.90 16.66
CA GLN A 66 3.21 -5.24 16.58
C GLN A 66 3.99 -4.14 15.83
N ASP A 67 5.17 -3.79 16.36
CA ASP A 67 6.16 -2.94 15.69
C ASP A 67 7.18 -3.81 14.94
N PHE A 68 7.37 -3.51 13.66
CA PHE A 68 8.32 -4.19 12.77
C PHE A 68 9.59 -3.37 12.54
N GLY A 69 9.71 -2.20 13.17
CA GLY A 69 10.85 -1.31 13.01
C GLY A 69 10.95 -0.75 11.58
N SER A 70 12.18 -0.52 11.13
CA SER A 70 12.44 0.03 9.79
C SER A 70 12.39 -1.07 8.73
N VAL A 71 11.53 -0.89 7.72
CA VAL A 71 11.34 -1.80 6.59
C VAL A 71 11.54 -1.04 5.28
N GLY A 72 11.99 -1.73 4.23
CA GLY A 72 12.31 -1.16 2.93
C GLY A 72 13.79 -0.81 2.79
N GLU A 73 14.35 -1.06 1.61
CA GLU A 73 15.78 -0.84 1.32
C GLU A 73 16.03 -0.28 -0.07
N ARG A 74 15.36 -0.82 -1.10
CA ARG A 74 15.53 -0.33 -2.48
C ARG A 74 15.00 1.10 -2.64
N MET A 75 15.78 1.99 -3.23
CA MET A 75 15.39 3.39 -3.45
C MET A 75 14.67 3.59 -4.78
N ASN A 76 14.71 2.58 -5.64
CA ASN A 76 13.91 2.50 -6.85
C ASN A 76 13.43 1.03 -7.10
N PRO A 77 12.28 0.82 -7.76
CA PRO A 77 11.74 -0.53 -7.98
C PRO A 77 12.60 -1.46 -8.85
N PHE A 78 13.58 -0.92 -9.58
CA PHE A 78 14.51 -1.69 -10.42
C PHE A 78 15.78 -2.17 -9.69
N GLU A 79 15.94 -1.86 -8.39
CA GLU A 79 17.13 -2.21 -7.57
C GLU A 79 17.04 -3.59 -6.88
N GLY A 80 16.19 -4.50 -7.39
CA GLY A 80 16.03 -5.85 -6.83
C GLY A 80 14.72 -6.06 -6.09
N ALA A 81 14.69 -7.07 -5.21
CA ALA A 81 13.47 -7.52 -4.55
C ALA A 81 12.87 -6.46 -3.59
N PRO A 82 11.54 -6.31 -3.54
CA PRO A 82 10.91 -5.45 -2.54
C PRO A 82 10.93 -6.08 -1.15
N HIS A 83 10.74 -5.23 -0.14
CA HIS A 83 10.24 -5.69 1.16
C HIS A 83 8.72 -5.65 1.16
N ALA A 84 8.12 -6.64 1.83
CA ALA A 84 6.69 -6.71 2.03
C ALA A 84 6.38 -7.16 3.46
N LEU A 85 5.25 -6.68 3.98
CA LEU A 85 4.68 -7.09 5.25
C LEU A 85 3.28 -7.62 5.00
N TYR A 86 3.07 -8.89 5.33
CA TYR A 86 1.73 -9.49 5.32
C TYR A 86 1.05 -9.24 6.67
N VAL A 87 -0.18 -8.75 6.61
CA VAL A 87 -1.06 -8.48 7.75
C VAL A 87 -2.30 -9.34 7.56
N PRO A 88 -2.55 -10.35 8.42
CA PRO A 88 -3.75 -11.16 8.33
C PRO A 88 -5.01 -10.34 8.65
N ALA A 89 -6.16 -10.80 8.17
CA ALA A 89 -7.45 -10.27 8.62
C ALA A 89 -7.61 -10.46 10.14
N GLY A 90 -8.24 -9.50 10.82
CA GLY A 90 -8.41 -9.53 12.28
C GLY A 90 -9.29 -8.43 12.83
#